data_AF-A0A8H4PDL9-F1
#
_entry.id   AF-A0A8H4PDL9-F1
#
_cell.length_a   1.000
_cell.length_b   1.000
_cell.length_c   1.000
_cell.angle_alpha   90.00
_cell.angle_beta   90.00
_cell.angle_gamma   90.00
#
_symmetry.space_group_name_H-M   'P 1'
#
loop_
_entity.id
_entity.type
_entity.pdbx_description
1 polymer ?
#
loop_
_entity_poly.entity_id
_entity_poly.type
_entity_poly.pdbx_seq_one_letter_code
_entity_poly.pdbx_strand_id
1 'polypeptide(L)'
;MASGNPPKASRLARSSYNSPFSRSGAPTPHPNADPYADLRAKALTTLIAMGFDPKTMVEHGVVWAEDQDPFGHVTQSRYMQFLGTCFHRVMESYDEYLTEEEYNQMILGKSIIPVVKKYELDIKRQVKYPDALIAAYREDKIEPTRNNGTTILFSIAQQAVVAEVKGYTVYINAKSGRPVDIRTAGGGWQRLFEGFTGLAERSNALKEAWDGELRGLKPELIYSFSVISAGV
;
A
#
# COMPACT_ATOMS: atom_id res chain seq x y z
N MET A 1 -19.70 6.57 30.53
CA MET A 1 -19.32 6.14 29.16
C MET A 1 -18.17 7.02 28.72
N ALA A 2 -17.01 6.43 28.44
CA ALA A 2 -15.78 7.16 28.17
C ALA A 2 -15.87 7.92 26.84
N SER A 3 -15.68 9.24 26.90
CA SER A 3 -15.42 10.09 25.74
C SER A 3 -14.03 9.77 25.19
N GLY A 4 -13.98 8.93 24.15
CA GLY A 4 -12.74 8.68 23.42
C GLY A 4 -12.29 9.96 22.71
N ASN A 5 -11.04 10.37 22.94
CA ASN A 5 -10.42 11.43 22.15
C ASN A 5 -10.49 11.08 20.65
N PRO A 6 -10.70 12.06 19.76
CA PRO A 6 -10.63 11.82 18.33
C PRO A 6 -9.23 11.30 17.95
N PRO A 7 -9.13 10.39 16.97
CA PRO A 7 -7.84 9.89 16.51
C PRO A 7 -6.96 11.06 16.05
N LYS A 8 -5.71 11.10 16.53
CA LYS A 8 -4.72 12.11 16.09
C LYS A 8 -4.53 11.96 14.58
N ALA A 9 -4.98 12.94 13.80
CA ALA A 9 -4.73 12.96 12.37
C ALA A 9 -3.29 13.41 12.12
N SER A 10 -2.45 12.51 11.58
CA SER A 10 -1.08 12.85 11.16
C SER A 10 -1.11 13.95 10.07
N ARG A 11 -0.01 14.70 9.92
CA ARG A 11 0.08 15.78 8.90
C ARG A 11 -0.10 15.25 7.47
N LEU A 12 0.34 14.02 7.19
CA LEU A 12 0.12 13.36 5.90
C LEU A 12 -1.34 12.89 5.76
N ALA A 13 -2.00 12.47 6.84
CA ALA A 13 -3.42 12.16 6.83
C ALA A 13 -4.30 13.38 6.48
N ARG A 14 -3.83 14.62 6.76
CA ARG A 14 -4.51 15.86 6.32
C ARG A 14 -4.35 16.16 4.83
N SER A 15 -3.47 15.45 4.13
CA SER A 15 -3.29 15.51 2.68
C SER A 15 -4.13 14.48 1.91
N SER A 16 -5.09 13.84 2.58
CA SER A 16 -5.94 12.75 2.07
C SER A 16 -6.49 13.00 0.66
N TYR A 17 -5.68 12.51 -0.27
CA TYR A 17 -5.78 12.10 -1.66
C TYR A 17 -6.99 12.47 -2.52
N ASN A 18 -6.63 12.81 -3.77
CA ASN A 18 -7.44 13.13 -4.95
C ASN A 18 -8.42 12.02 -5.37
N SER A 19 -9.34 11.60 -4.50
CA SER A 19 -10.56 10.97 -5.02
C SER A 19 -11.44 12.09 -5.59
N PRO A 20 -11.81 12.03 -6.88
CA PRO A 20 -12.71 13.00 -7.48
C PRO A 20 -14.11 12.99 -6.84
N PHE A 21 -14.40 12.02 -5.96
CA PHE A 21 -15.67 11.87 -5.25
C PHE A 21 -15.66 12.38 -3.80
N SER A 22 -14.50 12.79 -3.27
CA SER A 22 -14.40 13.27 -1.88
C SER A 22 -13.76 14.65 -1.74
N ARG A 23 -13.47 15.37 -2.84
CA ARG A 23 -13.06 16.78 -2.78
C ARG A 23 -14.27 17.69 -2.53
N SER A 24 -14.09 18.74 -1.73
CA SER A 24 -15.05 19.83 -1.61
C SER A 24 -15.29 20.45 -3.00
N GLY A 25 -16.55 20.48 -3.45
CA GLY A 25 -16.94 20.94 -4.79
C GLY A 25 -16.97 19.87 -5.89
N ALA A 26 -16.83 18.59 -5.56
CA ALA A 26 -17.17 17.50 -6.50
C ALA A 26 -18.68 17.51 -6.81
N PRO A 27 -19.11 17.16 -8.05
CA PRO A 27 -20.52 16.93 -8.35
C PRO A 27 -21.13 15.96 -7.33
N THR A 28 -22.34 16.24 -6.87
CA THR A 28 -23.10 15.32 -6.01
C THR A 28 -23.20 13.96 -6.70
N PRO A 29 -22.91 12.83 -6.00
CA PRO A 29 -23.02 11.51 -6.60
C PRO A 29 -24.43 11.28 -7.15
N HIS A 30 -24.52 10.78 -8.37
CA HIS A 30 -25.77 10.31 -8.97
C HIS A 30 -26.40 9.23 -8.03
N PRO A 31 -27.72 9.18 -7.83
CA PRO A 31 -28.39 8.35 -6.82
C PRO A 31 -28.26 6.81 -7.01
N ASN A 32 -27.53 6.38 -8.03
CA ASN A 32 -27.00 5.04 -8.28
C ASN A 32 -25.71 5.25 -9.09
N ALA A 33 -24.59 4.58 -8.90
CA ALA A 33 -24.20 3.55 -7.96
C ALA A 33 -22.66 3.54 -8.07
N ASP A 34 -21.93 3.40 -6.97
CA ASP A 34 -20.51 3.05 -7.05
C ASP A 34 -20.44 1.61 -7.60
N PRO A 35 -20.13 1.39 -8.90
CA PRO A 35 -20.21 0.06 -9.51
C PRO A 35 -19.17 -0.90 -8.93
N TYR A 36 -18.23 -0.35 -8.16
CA TYR A 36 -17.15 -1.06 -7.51
C TYR A 36 -17.44 -1.38 -6.05
N ALA A 37 -18.59 -1.01 -5.47
CA ALA A 37 -18.88 -1.21 -4.04
C ALA A 37 -18.65 -2.66 -3.57
N ASP A 38 -19.34 -3.62 -4.20
CA ASP A 38 -19.21 -5.05 -3.86
C ASP A 38 -17.82 -5.60 -4.23
N LEU A 39 -17.29 -5.17 -5.38
CA LEU A 39 -15.97 -5.57 -5.86
C LEU A 39 -14.84 -5.08 -4.95
N ARG A 40 -15.00 -3.89 -4.35
CA ARG A 40 -14.06 -3.29 -3.40
C ARG A 40 -14.10 -4.03 -2.08
N ALA A 41 -15.27 -4.37 -1.56
CA ALA A 41 -15.39 -5.18 -0.35
C ALA A 41 -14.69 -6.54 -0.53
N LYS A 42 -14.88 -7.18 -1.69
CA LYS A 42 -14.18 -8.41 -2.05
C LYS A 42 -12.67 -8.21 -2.18
N ALA A 43 -12.23 -7.13 -2.83
CA ALA A 43 -10.82 -6.81 -2.99
C ALA A 43 -10.14 -6.60 -1.63
N LEU A 44 -10.72 -5.80 -0.73
CA LEU A 44 -10.19 -5.56 0.62
C LEU A 44 -10.08 -6.85 1.43
N THR A 45 -11.12 -7.69 1.39
CA THR A 45 -11.11 -9.00 2.06
C THR A 45 -9.98 -9.89 1.53
N THR A 46 -9.82 -9.92 0.21
CA THR A 46 -8.77 -10.71 -0.47
C THR A 46 -7.37 -10.20 -0.09
N LEU A 47 -7.16 -8.89 -0.13
CA LEU A 47 -5.87 -8.28 0.22
C LEU A 47 -5.48 -8.55 1.67
N ILE A 48 -6.44 -8.48 2.59
CA ILE A 48 -6.22 -8.82 4.00
C ILE A 48 -5.84 -10.30 4.15
N ALA A 49 -6.54 -11.21 3.47
CA ALA A 49 -6.24 -12.63 3.50
C ALA A 49 -4.84 -12.93 2.93
N MET A 50 -4.39 -12.17 1.94
CA MET A 50 -3.03 -12.23 1.38
C MET A 50 -1.94 -11.61 2.27
N GLY A 51 -2.31 -11.09 3.45
CA GLY A 51 -1.40 -10.50 4.42
C GLY A 51 -1.04 -9.03 4.17
N PHE A 52 -1.76 -8.30 3.31
CA PHE A 52 -1.55 -6.86 3.15
C PHE A 52 -2.21 -6.06 4.28
N ASP A 53 -1.54 -5.01 4.76
CA ASP A 53 -2.02 -4.21 5.89
C ASP A 53 -3.09 -3.19 5.44
N PRO A 54 -4.33 -3.26 5.96
CA PRO A 54 -5.40 -2.29 5.67
C PRO A 54 -5.01 -0.84 5.86
N LYS A 55 -4.14 -0.52 6.83
CA LYS A 55 -3.73 0.86 7.12
C LYS A 55 -2.92 1.48 6.00
N THR A 56 -2.32 0.65 5.16
CA THR A 56 -1.50 1.09 4.03
C THR A 56 -2.30 1.25 2.73
N MET A 57 -3.54 0.75 2.71
CA MET A 57 -4.33 0.65 1.48
C MET A 57 -4.80 2.03 1.00
N VAL A 58 -4.61 2.29 -0.29
CA VAL A 58 -5.10 3.50 -0.97
C VAL A 58 -5.73 3.15 -2.30
N GLU A 59 -6.95 3.64 -2.53
CA GLU A 59 -7.64 3.50 -3.80
C GLU A 59 -7.31 4.66 -4.75
N HIS A 60 -7.03 4.31 -5.99
CA HIS A 60 -6.75 5.20 -7.10
C HIS A 60 -7.73 4.92 -8.24
N GLY A 61 -8.58 5.89 -8.57
CA GLY A 61 -9.34 5.81 -9.83
C GLY A 61 -8.41 6.04 -11.00
N VAL A 62 -8.48 5.18 -12.01
CA VAL A 62 -7.79 5.41 -13.29
C VAL A 62 -8.49 6.57 -14.00
N VAL A 63 -7.72 7.54 -14.50
CA VAL A 63 -8.21 8.72 -15.23
C VAL A 63 -7.83 8.60 -16.70
N TRP A 64 -8.83 8.62 -17.59
CA TRP A 64 -8.63 8.47 -19.05
C TRP A 64 -7.54 9.39 -19.60
N ALA A 65 -7.61 10.69 -19.30
CA ALA A 65 -6.74 11.69 -19.91
C ALA A 65 -5.31 11.73 -19.32
N GLU A 66 -5.15 11.35 -18.06
CA GLU A 66 -3.87 11.50 -17.34
C GLU A 66 -3.10 10.19 -17.23
N ASP A 67 -3.80 9.07 -17.09
CA ASP A 67 -3.16 7.81 -16.73
C ASP A 67 -2.86 6.92 -17.93
N GLN A 68 -3.57 7.11 -19.06
CA GLN A 68 -3.46 6.21 -20.20
C GLN A 68 -2.48 6.68 -21.28
N ASP A 69 -1.89 5.71 -21.98
CA ASP A 69 -1.14 5.90 -23.22
C ASP A 69 -2.09 5.96 -24.42
N PRO A 70 -1.59 6.26 -25.63
CA PRO A 70 -2.42 6.26 -26.84
C PRO A 70 -3.06 4.91 -27.20
N PHE A 71 -2.66 3.81 -26.56
CA PHE A 71 -3.25 2.48 -26.74
C PHE A 71 -4.34 2.15 -25.70
N GLY A 72 -4.63 3.10 -24.80
CA GLY A 72 -5.62 2.96 -23.75
C GLY A 72 -5.14 2.11 -22.58
N HIS A 73 -3.84 1.88 -22.41
CA HIS A 73 -3.30 1.22 -21.21
C HIS A 73 -2.84 2.26 -20.21
N VAL A 74 -2.93 1.97 -18.91
CA VAL A 74 -2.23 2.76 -17.90
C VAL A 74 -0.74 2.80 -18.24
N THR A 75 -0.20 4.00 -18.37
CA THR A 75 1.21 4.24 -18.69
C THR A 75 2.11 3.70 -17.58
N GLN A 76 3.27 3.16 -17.97
CA GLN A 76 4.22 2.55 -17.03
C GLN A 76 4.61 3.50 -15.87
N SER A 77 4.75 4.80 -16.13
CA SER A 77 5.13 5.79 -15.13
C SER A 77 4.08 5.96 -14.03
N ARG A 78 2.81 5.75 -14.34
CA ARG A 78 1.70 5.91 -13.40
C ARG A 78 1.63 4.80 -12.36
N TYR A 79 2.09 3.59 -12.70
CA TYR A 79 2.20 2.49 -11.73
C TYR A 79 3.01 2.92 -10.49
N MET A 80 4.19 3.52 -10.69
CA MET A 80 5.02 3.97 -9.58
C MET A 80 4.42 5.15 -8.82
N GLN A 81 3.61 6.01 -9.45
CA GLN A 81 2.91 7.08 -8.76
C GLN A 81 1.82 6.53 -7.83
N PHE A 82 1.02 5.56 -8.29
CA PHE A 82 0.02 4.90 -7.45
C PHE A 82 0.69 4.17 -6.28
N LEU A 83 1.72 3.38 -6.56
CA LEU A 83 2.48 2.64 -5.54
C LEU A 83 3.20 3.58 -4.54
N GLY A 84 3.72 4.72 -5.01
CA GLY A 84 4.38 5.72 -4.17
C GLY A 84 3.45 6.36 -3.14
N THR A 85 2.15 6.44 -3.44
CA THR A 85 1.14 6.90 -2.48
C THR A 85 1.01 5.92 -1.30
N CYS A 86 1.04 4.62 -1.55
CA CYS A 86 1.05 3.61 -0.50
C CYS A 86 2.32 3.70 0.36
N PHE A 87 3.48 4.01 -0.22
CA PHE A 87 4.71 4.24 0.54
C PHE A 87 4.55 5.40 1.57
N HIS A 88 3.81 6.45 1.23
CA HIS A 88 3.49 7.50 2.20
C HIS A 88 2.60 7.01 3.34
N ARG A 89 1.63 6.12 3.08
CA ARG A 89 0.84 5.48 4.15
C ARG A 89 1.65 4.58 5.07
N VAL A 90 2.66 3.88 4.53
CA VAL A 90 3.61 3.14 5.36
C VAL A 90 4.34 4.10 6.30
N MET A 91 4.81 5.24 5.80
CA MET A 91 5.42 6.25 6.67
C MET A 91 4.44 6.86 7.67
N GLU A 92 3.15 7.04 7.32
CA GLU A 92 2.11 7.47 8.27
C GLU A 92 2.02 6.52 9.47
N SER A 93 2.06 5.20 9.24
CA SER A 93 1.98 4.19 10.30
C SER A 93 3.13 4.26 11.32
N TYR A 94 4.19 5.02 11.05
CA TYR A 94 5.30 5.18 11.99
C TYR A 94 4.88 6.00 13.22
N ASP A 95 3.79 6.77 13.15
CA ASP A 95 3.23 7.51 14.29
C ASP A 95 2.73 6.61 15.43
N GLU A 96 2.52 5.32 15.17
CA GLU A 96 2.21 4.30 16.19
C GLU A 96 3.41 4.02 17.10
N TYR A 97 4.63 4.27 16.62
CA TYR A 97 5.87 3.89 17.29
C TYR A 97 6.73 5.09 17.68
N LEU A 98 6.74 6.12 16.84
CA LEU A 98 7.48 7.36 17.07
C LEU A 98 6.66 8.32 17.92
N THR A 99 7.33 9.08 18.78
CA THR A 99 6.70 10.25 19.39
C THR A 99 6.38 11.30 18.32
N GLU A 100 5.47 12.23 18.62
CA GLU A 100 5.10 13.31 17.70
C GLU A 100 6.32 14.14 17.25
N GLU A 101 7.27 14.37 18.16
CA GLU A 101 8.52 15.07 17.82
C GLU A 101 9.40 14.23 16.90
N GLU A 102 9.66 12.96 17.22
CA GLU A 102 10.46 12.07 16.38
C GLU A 102 9.87 11.92 14.97
N TYR A 103 8.55 11.73 14.88
CA TYR A 103 7.82 11.64 13.63
C TYR A 103 7.96 12.92 12.80
N ASN A 104 7.78 14.09 13.42
CA ASN A 104 7.94 15.38 12.73
C ASN A 104 9.39 15.59 12.26
N GLN A 105 10.39 15.22 13.07
CA GLN A 105 11.80 15.31 12.68
C GLN A 105 12.13 14.35 11.53
N MET A 106 11.54 13.15 11.49
CA MET A 106 11.64 12.23 10.35
C MET A 106 11.04 12.87 9.08
N ILE A 107 9.77 13.28 9.11
CA ILE A 107 9.08 13.84 7.94
C ILE A 107 9.78 15.09 7.39
N LEU A 108 10.36 15.91 8.26
CA LEU A 108 11.13 17.10 7.86
C LEU A 108 12.56 16.80 7.41
N GLY A 109 12.98 15.53 7.37
CA GLY A 109 14.34 15.16 6.96
C GLY A 109 15.41 15.66 7.91
N LYS A 110 15.10 15.74 9.21
CA LYS A 110 16.02 16.25 10.25
C LYS A 110 16.59 15.16 11.15
N SER A 111 16.01 13.96 11.14
CA SER A 111 16.46 12.80 11.93
C SER A 111 16.77 11.58 11.05
N ILE A 112 16.38 10.39 11.49
CA ILE A 112 16.44 9.17 10.69
C ILE A 112 15.27 9.21 9.70
N ILE A 113 15.54 8.89 8.43
CA ILE A 113 14.52 8.83 7.38
C ILE A 113 14.58 7.49 6.65
N PRO A 114 13.42 6.87 6.34
CA PRO A 114 13.36 5.75 5.41
C PRO A 114 13.51 6.25 3.97
N VAL A 115 14.43 5.66 3.21
CA VAL A 115 14.65 6.01 1.79
C VAL A 115 14.63 4.75 0.94
N VAL A 116 13.83 4.75 -0.12
CA VAL A 116 13.80 3.66 -1.10
C VAL A 116 15.18 3.53 -1.74
N LYS A 117 15.83 2.38 -1.58
CA LYS A 117 17.19 2.14 -2.10
C LYS A 117 17.19 1.32 -3.38
N LYS A 118 16.31 0.33 -3.47
CA LYS A 118 16.14 -0.55 -4.63
C LYS A 118 14.71 -1.04 -4.67
N TYR A 119 14.19 -1.15 -5.88
CA TYR A 119 12.94 -1.84 -6.16
C TYR A 119 13.00 -2.52 -7.53
N GLU A 120 12.15 -3.52 -7.71
CA GLU A 120 11.85 -4.18 -8.97
C GLU A 120 10.33 -4.07 -9.18
N LEU A 121 9.90 -3.59 -10.35
CA LEU A 121 8.50 -3.46 -10.73
C LEU A 121 8.18 -4.54 -11.76
N ASP A 122 7.18 -5.36 -11.45
CA ASP A 122 6.59 -6.34 -12.35
C ASP A 122 5.15 -5.90 -12.71
N ILE A 123 4.91 -5.61 -13.99
CA ILE A 123 3.58 -5.28 -14.52
C ILE A 123 2.98 -6.57 -15.11
N LYS A 124 2.07 -7.18 -14.36
CA LYS A 124 1.51 -8.50 -14.64
C LYS A 124 0.36 -8.46 -15.64
N ARG A 125 -0.43 -7.38 -15.64
CA ARG A 125 -1.63 -7.21 -16.48
C ARG A 125 -1.78 -5.75 -16.89
N GLN A 126 -2.31 -5.54 -18.09
CA GLN A 126 -2.67 -4.19 -18.53
C GLN A 126 -3.94 -3.72 -17.82
N VAL A 127 -3.96 -2.45 -17.42
CA VAL A 127 -5.11 -1.78 -16.80
C VAL A 127 -5.62 -0.73 -17.77
N LYS A 128 -6.94 -0.54 -17.84
CA LYS A 128 -7.59 0.49 -18.67
C LYS A 128 -8.62 1.24 -17.85
N TYR A 129 -8.93 2.46 -18.26
CA TYR A 129 -10.13 3.16 -17.81
C TYR A 129 -11.39 2.52 -18.43
N PRO A 130 -12.51 2.47 -17.70
CA PRO A 130 -12.62 2.80 -16.27
C PRO A 130 -12.18 1.62 -15.41
N ASP A 131 -11.36 1.88 -14.40
CA ASP A 131 -11.00 0.94 -13.33
C ASP A 131 -10.59 1.73 -12.09
N ALA A 132 -10.57 1.07 -10.94
CA ALA A 132 -9.99 1.58 -9.71
C ALA A 132 -8.97 0.56 -9.18
N LEU A 133 -7.82 1.04 -8.76
CA LEU A 133 -6.72 0.24 -8.26
C LEU A 133 -6.55 0.46 -6.76
N ILE A 134 -6.37 -0.61 -6.00
CA ILE A 134 -5.95 -0.54 -4.59
C ILE A 134 -4.45 -0.78 -4.54
N ALA A 135 -3.70 0.24 -4.12
CA ALA A 135 -2.31 0.09 -3.72
C ALA A 135 -2.27 -0.45 -2.29
N ALA A 136 -1.53 -1.52 -2.04
CA ALA A 136 -1.44 -2.15 -0.73
C ALA A 136 -0.01 -2.61 -0.43
N TYR A 137 0.41 -2.49 0.82
CA TYR A 137 1.75 -2.88 1.27
C TYR A 137 1.69 -4.03 2.28
N ARG A 138 2.67 -4.93 2.14
CA ARG A 138 2.96 -5.98 3.10
C ARG A 138 4.42 -5.86 3.52
N GLU A 139 4.65 -5.84 4.83
CA GLU A 139 5.98 -6.00 5.41
C GLU A 139 6.42 -7.45 5.20
N ASP A 140 7.54 -7.66 4.50
CA ASP A 140 8.08 -9.02 4.30
C ASP A 140 9.16 -9.32 5.35
N LYS A 141 10.05 -8.36 5.64
CA LYS A 141 11.14 -8.51 6.60
C LYS A 141 11.75 -7.17 6.98
N ILE A 142 11.87 -6.90 8.28
CA ILE A 142 12.71 -5.82 8.79
C ILE A 142 14.08 -6.32 9.27
N GLU A 143 15.10 -5.52 8.96
CA GLU A 143 16.48 -5.70 9.36
C GLU A 143 16.97 -4.43 10.07
N PRO A 144 18.09 -4.49 10.81
CA PRO A 144 18.52 -3.36 11.64
C PRO A 144 18.67 -2.03 10.91
N THR A 145 19.02 -2.07 9.61
CA THR A 145 19.27 -0.87 8.80
C THR A 145 18.30 -0.70 7.64
N ARG A 146 17.36 -1.64 7.43
CA ARG A 146 16.49 -1.64 6.25
C ARG A 146 15.19 -2.39 6.49
N ASN A 147 14.18 -2.04 5.74
CA ASN A 147 12.90 -2.73 5.69
C ASN A 147 12.68 -3.25 4.26
N ASN A 148 12.31 -4.53 4.14
CA ASN A 148 11.89 -5.15 2.90
C ASN A 148 10.37 -5.36 2.91
N GLY A 149 9.73 -5.02 1.80
CA GLY A 149 8.32 -5.30 1.64
C GLY A 149 7.89 -5.41 0.20
N THR A 150 6.63 -5.83 0.05
CA THR A 150 5.95 -6.01 -1.22
C THR A 150 4.80 -5.00 -1.28
N THR A 151 4.81 -4.14 -2.29
CA THR A 151 3.68 -3.27 -2.61
C THR A 151 3.02 -3.77 -3.88
N ILE A 152 1.70 -3.88 -3.92
CA ILE A 152 0.97 -4.29 -5.13
C ILE A 152 -0.01 -3.22 -5.58
N LEU A 153 -0.42 -3.31 -6.84
CA LEU A 153 -1.67 -2.74 -7.33
C LEU A 153 -2.64 -3.88 -7.61
N PHE A 154 -3.82 -3.79 -7.01
CA PHE A 154 -4.93 -4.72 -7.22
C PHE A 154 -6.04 -4.00 -7.99
N SER A 155 -6.40 -4.53 -9.16
CA SER A 155 -7.51 -3.99 -9.94
C SER A 155 -8.84 -4.44 -9.35
N ILE A 156 -9.72 -3.47 -9.07
CA ILE A 156 -11.06 -3.77 -8.57
C ILE A 156 -11.92 -4.35 -9.70
N ALA A 157 -11.79 -3.88 -10.95
CA ALA A 157 -12.54 -4.46 -12.07
C ALA A 157 -12.10 -5.91 -12.38
N GLN A 158 -10.80 -6.16 -12.44
CA GLN A 158 -10.25 -7.48 -12.80
C GLN A 158 -10.18 -8.45 -11.62
N GLN A 159 -10.34 -7.95 -10.39
CA GLN A 159 -10.20 -8.73 -9.15
C GLN A 159 -8.86 -9.49 -9.07
N ALA A 160 -7.77 -8.82 -9.45
CA ALA A 160 -6.46 -9.42 -9.54
C ALA A 160 -5.32 -8.43 -9.27
N VAL A 161 -4.17 -8.97 -8.83
CA VAL A 161 -2.92 -8.21 -8.79
C VAL A 161 -2.47 -7.93 -10.22
N VAL A 162 -2.37 -6.65 -10.57
CA VAL A 162 -1.99 -6.17 -11.91
C VAL A 162 -0.54 -5.69 -11.96
N ALA A 163 0.02 -5.29 -10.83
CA ALA A 163 1.44 -5.01 -10.69
C ALA A 163 1.94 -5.29 -9.27
N GLU A 164 3.24 -5.57 -9.17
CA GLU A 164 3.93 -5.84 -7.92
C GLU A 164 5.26 -5.11 -7.91
N VAL A 165 5.59 -4.50 -6.78
CA VAL A 165 6.91 -3.97 -6.45
C VAL A 165 7.47 -4.73 -5.28
N LYS A 166 8.68 -5.27 -5.48
CA LYS A 166 9.51 -5.83 -4.42
C LYS A 166 10.73 -4.95 -4.24
N GLY A 167 11.02 -4.55 -3.03
CA GLY A 167 12.12 -3.64 -2.78
C GLY A 167 12.43 -3.49 -1.31
N TYR A 168 13.34 -2.58 -1.02
CA TYR A 168 13.67 -2.24 0.34
C TYR A 168 13.99 -0.76 0.52
N THR A 169 13.67 -0.29 1.71
CA THR A 169 14.01 1.03 2.20
C THR A 169 15.16 0.91 3.18
N VAL A 170 16.05 1.90 3.21
CA VAL A 170 17.16 1.98 4.16
C VAL A 170 16.88 3.13 5.10
N TYR A 171 17.08 2.90 6.40
CA TYR A 171 17.03 3.96 7.40
C TYR A 171 18.36 4.70 7.41
N ILE A 172 18.35 5.97 7.03
CA ILE A 172 19.55 6.80 6.98
C ILE A 172 19.44 7.97 7.95
N ASN A 173 20.57 8.39 8.53
CA ASN A 173 20.65 9.69 9.20
C ASN A 173 20.63 10.78 8.14
N ALA A 174 19.64 11.68 8.17
CA ALA A 174 19.46 12.69 7.13
C ALA A 174 20.64 13.68 7.03
N LYS A 175 21.35 13.94 8.13
CA LYS A 175 22.53 14.84 8.13
C LYS A 175 23.76 14.18 7.51
N SER A 176 24.02 12.92 7.85
CA SER A 176 25.25 12.23 7.39
C SER A 176 25.05 11.42 6.11
N GLY A 177 23.81 11.15 5.70
CA GLY A 177 23.48 10.28 4.57
C GLY A 177 23.88 8.81 4.76
N ARG A 178 24.17 8.39 6.00
CA ARG A 178 24.67 7.04 6.31
C ARG A 178 23.56 6.16 6.89
N PRO A 179 23.55 4.85 6.57
CA PRO A 179 22.63 3.90 7.21
C PRO A 179 22.76 3.91 8.73
N VAL A 180 21.64 3.72 9.43
CA VAL A 180 21.56 3.69 10.89
C VAL A 180 20.92 2.37 11.34
N ASP A 181 21.47 1.76 12.39
CA ASP A 181 20.81 0.65 13.09
C ASP A 181 19.69 1.20 13.98
N ILE A 182 18.43 0.99 13.58
CA ILE A 182 17.27 1.52 14.28
C ILE A 182 16.98 0.83 15.61
N ARG A 183 17.59 -0.33 15.89
CA ARG A 183 17.49 -1.01 17.20
C ARG A 183 18.26 -0.26 18.27
N THR A 184 19.37 0.37 17.89
CA THR A 184 20.26 1.11 18.78
C THR A 184 20.13 2.63 18.66
N ALA A 185 19.26 3.11 17.76
CA ALA A 185 19.04 4.55 17.55
C ALA A 185 18.40 5.26 18.75
N GLY A 186 17.82 4.49 19.69
CA GLY A 186 17.07 5.01 20.82
C GLY A 186 15.68 5.54 20.43
N GLY A 187 14.91 5.92 21.45
CA GLY A 187 13.58 6.51 21.25
C GLY A 187 12.58 5.53 20.61
N GLY A 188 11.67 6.07 19.81
CA GLY A 188 10.61 5.30 19.13
C GLY A 188 11.10 4.32 18.06
N TRP A 189 12.34 4.46 17.59
CA TRP A 189 12.89 3.65 16.49
C TRP A 189 13.08 2.18 16.85
N GLN A 190 13.43 1.88 18.09
CA GLN A 190 13.48 0.50 18.57
C GLN A 190 12.08 -0.13 18.59
N ARG A 191 11.07 0.61 19.06
CA ARG A 191 9.67 0.14 19.04
C ARG A 191 9.16 -0.06 17.62
N LEU A 192 9.58 0.79 16.68
CA LEU A 192 9.28 0.61 15.27
C LEU A 192 9.88 -0.71 14.76
N PHE A 193 11.14 -0.99 15.06
CA PHE A 193 11.78 -2.25 14.68
C PHE A 193 11.02 -3.47 15.22
N GLU A 194 10.68 -3.46 16.51
CA GLU A 194 9.94 -4.54 17.16
C GLU A 194 8.52 -4.69 16.59
N GLY A 195 7.81 -3.58 16.37
CA GLY A 195 6.47 -3.57 15.80
C GLY A 195 6.43 -4.09 14.38
N PHE A 196 7.37 -3.66 13.54
CA PHE A 196 7.51 -4.12 12.16
C PHE A 196 7.97 -5.58 12.08
N THR A 197 8.79 -6.04 13.03
CA THR A 197 9.12 -7.47 13.15
C THR A 197 7.85 -8.30 13.34
N GLY A 198 7.00 -7.91 14.31
CA GLY A 198 5.72 -8.58 14.52
C GLY A 198 4.74 -8.43 13.35
N LEU A 199 4.78 -7.31 12.62
CA LEU A 199 3.98 -7.12 11.41
C LEU A 199 4.42 -8.07 10.29
N ALA A 200 5.74 -8.21 10.08
CA ALA A 200 6.30 -9.14 9.10
C ALA A 200 5.89 -10.58 9.42
N GLU A 201 6.03 -11.02 10.68
CA GLU A 201 5.63 -12.37 11.11
C GLU A 201 4.15 -12.66 10.84
N ARG A 202 3.25 -11.75 11.24
CA ARG A 202 1.81 -11.93 11.00
C ARG A 202 1.47 -11.93 9.52
N SER A 203 2.07 -11.02 8.76
CA SER A 203 1.77 -10.88 7.33
C SER A 203 2.28 -12.06 6.52
N ASN A 204 3.46 -12.58 6.87
CA ASN A 204 4.01 -13.79 6.26
C ASN A 204 3.17 -15.02 6.59
N ALA A 205 2.70 -15.16 7.84
CA ALA A 205 1.80 -16.27 8.20
C ALA A 205 0.49 -16.25 7.40
N LEU A 206 -0.13 -15.06 7.22
CA LEU A 206 -1.32 -14.90 6.38
C LEU A 206 -1.03 -15.23 4.92
N LYS A 207 0.09 -14.73 4.39
CA LYS A 207 0.52 -15.04 3.02
C LYS A 207 0.75 -16.55 2.83
N GLU A 208 1.41 -17.22 3.76
CA GLU A 208 1.68 -18.66 3.68
C GLU A 208 0.38 -19.47 3.71
N ALA A 209 -0.57 -19.09 4.56
CA ALA A 209 -1.90 -19.70 4.59
C ALA A 209 -2.63 -19.53 3.26
N TRP A 210 -2.66 -18.31 2.72
CA TRP A 210 -3.26 -17.99 1.42
C TRP A 210 -2.63 -18.79 0.27
N ASP A 211 -1.30 -18.81 0.19
CA ASP A 211 -0.57 -19.58 -0.83
C ASP A 211 -0.83 -21.09 -0.68
N GLY A 212 -0.98 -21.58 0.56
CA GLY A 212 -1.34 -22.97 0.86
C GLY A 212 -2.75 -23.34 0.38
N GLU A 213 -3.74 -22.49 0.65
CA GLU A 213 -5.11 -22.66 0.15
C GLU A 213 -5.15 -22.70 -1.38
N LEU A 214 -4.44 -21.78 -2.05
CA LEU A 214 -4.36 -21.76 -3.51
C LEU A 214 -3.71 -23.03 -4.09
N ARG A 215 -2.69 -23.58 -3.43
CA ARG A 215 -2.06 -24.86 -3.85
C ARG A 215 -2.97 -26.07 -3.62
N GLY A 216 -3.89 -25.98 -2.65
CA GLY A 216 -4.90 -27.01 -2.37
C GLY A 216 -6.06 -27.03 -3.36
N LEU A 217 -6.25 -25.96 -4.14
CA LEU A 217 -7.23 -25.92 -5.21
C LEU A 217 -6.73 -26.71 -6.43
N LYS A 218 -7.61 -27.50 -7.06
CA LYS A 218 -7.27 -28.21 -8.31
C LYS A 218 -6.82 -27.20 -9.37
N PRO A 219 -5.87 -27.54 -10.27
CA PRO A 219 -5.38 -26.64 -11.32
C PRO A 219 -6.50 -25.98 -12.16
N GLU A 220 -7.59 -26.72 -12.40
CA GLU A 220 -8.78 -26.27 -13.14
C GLU A 220 -9.53 -25.13 -12.43
N LEU A 221 -9.43 -25.03 -11.10
CA LEU A 221 -9.99 -23.97 -10.26
C LEU A 221 -9.06 -22.74 -10.13
N ILE A 222 -7.75 -22.95 -10.26
CA ILE A 222 -6.74 -21.88 -10.24
C ILE A 222 -6.85 -21.02 -11.52
N TYR A 223 -7.12 -21.66 -12.66
CA TYR A 223 -7.38 -20.95 -13.91
C TYR A 223 -8.74 -20.25 -13.91
N SER A 224 -9.78 -20.75 -13.25
CA SER A 224 -11.05 -20.01 -13.17
C SER A 224 -10.95 -18.75 -12.31
N PHE A 225 -10.14 -18.72 -11.26
CA PHE A 225 -9.81 -17.45 -10.57
C PHE A 225 -8.98 -16.48 -11.43
N SER A 226 -8.23 -16.99 -12.40
CA SER A 226 -7.42 -16.17 -13.32
C SER A 226 -8.12 -15.81 -14.64
N VAL A 227 -9.19 -16.52 -15.01
CA VAL A 227 -9.87 -16.47 -16.33
C VAL A 227 -11.33 -16.02 -16.24
N ILE A 228 -11.97 -16.04 -15.06
CA ILE A 228 -13.30 -15.41 -14.91
C ILE A 228 -13.24 -13.87 -15.07
N SER A 229 -12.04 -13.27 -15.09
CA SER A 229 -11.83 -11.83 -15.35
C SER A 229 -11.57 -11.48 -16.83
N ALA A 230 -11.77 -12.41 -17.79
CA ALA A 230 -11.49 -12.20 -19.21
C ALA A 230 -12.70 -12.45 -20.13
N GLY A 231 -13.90 -12.13 -19.65
CA GLY A 231 -15.11 -12.15 -20.47
C GLY A 231 -16.17 -11.20 -19.94
N VAL A 232 -16.08 -9.91 -20.32
CA VAL A 232 -16.97 -9.15 -21.23
C VAL A 232 -16.20 -7.89 -21.63
#